data_AF-A0A819SNP6-F1
#
_entry.id   AF-A0A819SNP6-F1
#
_cell.length_a   1.000
_cell.length_b   1.000
_cell.length_c   1.000
_cell.angle_alpha   90.00
_cell.angle_beta   90.00
_cell.angle_gamma   90.00
#
_symmetry.space_group_name_H-M   'P 1'
#
loop_
_entity.id
_entity.type
_entity.pdbx_description
1 polymer ?
#
loop_
_entity_poly.entity_id
_entity_poly.type
_entity_poly.pdbx_seq_one_letter_code
_entity_poly.pdbx_strand_id
1 'polypeptide(L)'
;MDVNKAAEVASRTVCEAIVGSRNYECRHIVEDLLQTEEFRIVITSDMKVIEVLGTLKNIIAGLSNELGYGDNKKAAVICLRLKEIVEFCEELFTGSLFIVLKYRKLFKQFDNGNGHLSLAELDRAIVHFYPQLGTNKKAIMRAYKAADTSGNGFVELREFEKIVQLLNHYDKLSQIFKELDTNDDHRISFSEFKRGFALIGEDDSNENYLRQEFNKIDTNKGGYILFDE
;
A
#
# COMPACT_ATOMS: atom_id res chain seq x y z
N MET A 1 6.24 25.51 9.00
CA MET A 1 7.22 25.08 10.03
C MET A 1 8.60 25.29 9.45
N ASP A 2 9.45 26.08 10.11
CA ASP A 2 10.66 26.60 9.47
C ASP A 2 11.89 26.49 10.40
N VAL A 3 13.05 26.19 9.83
CA VAL A 3 14.38 26.16 10.48
C VAL A 3 15.37 27.13 9.83
N ASN A 4 14.95 27.80 8.75
CA ASN A 4 15.79 28.64 7.91
C ASN A 4 16.10 29.96 8.62
N LYS A 5 17.40 30.31 8.71
CA LYS A 5 17.81 31.63 9.20
C LYS A 5 17.73 32.66 8.07
N ALA A 6 17.20 33.84 8.37
CA ALA A 6 17.02 34.92 7.40
C ALA A 6 18.32 35.29 6.65
N ALA A 7 19.46 35.24 7.32
CA ALA A 7 20.77 35.52 6.72
C ALA A 7 21.19 34.50 5.65
N GLU A 8 20.73 33.26 5.77
CA GLU A 8 21.10 32.17 4.86
C GLU A 8 20.13 32.02 3.70
N VAL A 9 18.86 32.39 3.90
CA VAL A 9 17.88 32.63 2.83
C VAL A 9 18.38 33.77 1.94
N ALA A 10 18.87 34.85 2.56
CA ALA A 10 19.46 35.98 1.84
C ALA A 10 20.74 35.59 1.07
N SER A 11 21.46 34.55 1.50
CA SER A 11 22.67 34.05 0.82
C SER A 11 22.38 33.01 -0.27
N ARG A 12 21.11 32.82 -0.66
CA ARG A 12 20.66 31.85 -1.68
C ARG A 12 21.10 30.42 -1.42
N THR A 13 21.19 30.04 -0.14
CA THR A 13 21.35 28.62 0.21
C THR A 13 20.05 27.90 -0.09
N VAL A 14 20.12 26.67 -0.61
CA VAL A 14 18.91 25.87 -0.85
C VAL A 14 18.19 25.60 0.47
N CYS A 15 16.94 26.06 0.56
CA CYS A 15 16.08 25.97 1.71
C CYS A 15 14.76 25.31 1.33
N GLU A 16 14.15 24.58 2.27
CA GLU A 16 12.82 23.98 2.10
C GLU A 16 11.96 24.33 3.31
N ALA A 17 10.68 24.63 3.07
CA ALA A 17 9.71 24.93 4.12
C ALA A 17 8.40 24.16 3.87
N ILE A 18 7.86 23.58 4.94
CA ILE A 18 6.60 22.84 4.90
C ILE A 18 5.48 23.69 5.49
N VAL A 19 4.38 23.85 4.74
CA VAL A 19 3.22 24.67 5.12
C VAL A 19 1.97 23.80 5.20
N GLY A 20 1.30 23.87 6.35
CA GLY A 20 -0.01 23.24 6.56
C GLY A 20 -1.14 24.21 6.32
N SER A 21 -2.04 23.93 5.39
CA SER A 21 -3.31 24.68 5.27
C SER A 21 -4.46 23.80 4.81
N ARG A 22 -5.61 23.92 5.49
CA ARG A 22 -6.88 23.30 5.05
C ARG A 22 -7.57 24.11 3.94
N ASN A 23 -7.23 25.39 3.80
CA ASN A 23 -7.80 26.27 2.78
C ASN A 23 -6.97 26.19 1.51
N TYR A 24 -7.60 25.78 0.40
CA TYR A 24 -6.97 25.67 -0.91
C TYR A 24 -6.41 26.99 -1.46
N GLU A 25 -7.15 28.08 -1.34
CA GLU A 25 -6.68 29.39 -1.84
C GLU A 25 -5.43 29.87 -1.09
N CYS A 26 -5.41 29.69 0.23
CA CYS A 26 -4.24 30.02 1.03
C CYS A 26 -3.01 29.18 0.64
N ARG A 27 -3.20 27.93 0.17
CA ARG A 27 -2.08 27.10 -0.30
C ARG A 27 -1.44 27.71 -1.54
N HIS A 28 -2.27 28.04 -2.52
CA HIS A 28 -1.80 28.60 -3.78
C HIS A 28 -1.09 29.95 -3.59
N ILE A 29 -1.66 30.82 -2.75
CA ILE A 29 -1.03 32.12 -2.44
C ILE A 29 0.36 31.94 -1.81
N VAL A 30 0.52 30.97 -0.90
CA VAL A 30 1.80 30.76 -0.22
C VAL A 30 2.84 30.12 -1.13
N GLU A 31 2.43 29.18 -1.98
CA GLU A 31 3.29 28.64 -3.04
C GLU A 31 3.75 29.76 -3.99
N ASP A 32 2.83 30.55 -4.55
CA ASP A 32 3.15 31.59 -5.52
C ASP A 32 4.05 32.69 -4.96
N LEU A 33 3.89 33.04 -3.67
CA LEU A 33 4.64 34.12 -3.04
C LEU A 33 6.04 33.72 -2.56
N LEU A 34 6.20 32.47 -2.12
CA LEU A 34 7.41 32.05 -1.40
C LEU A 34 8.25 31.02 -2.14
N GLN A 35 7.69 30.35 -3.16
CA GLN A 35 8.44 29.40 -3.99
C GLN A 35 9.46 30.16 -4.85
N THR A 36 10.72 29.79 -4.76
CA THR A 36 11.78 30.23 -5.67
C THR A 36 12.65 29.04 -6.10
N GLU A 37 13.64 29.28 -6.98
CA GLU A 37 14.58 28.24 -7.42
C GLU A 37 15.38 27.65 -6.24
N GLU A 38 15.77 28.50 -5.29
CA GLU A 38 16.51 28.11 -4.09
C GLU A 38 15.65 27.92 -2.83
N PHE A 39 14.36 28.27 -2.85
CA PHE A 39 13.44 28.14 -1.71
C PHE A 39 12.20 27.34 -2.08
N ARG A 40 12.16 26.06 -1.69
CA ARG A 40 11.04 25.17 -2.00
C ARG A 40 9.98 25.17 -0.90
N ILE A 41 8.73 25.34 -1.30
CA ILE A 41 7.53 25.18 -0.48
C ILE A 41 6.93 23.80 -0.73
N VAL A 42 6.69 23.06 0.34
CA VAL A 42 5.93 21.81 0.33
C VAL A 42 4.65 22.03 1.13
N ILE A 43 3.50 21.81 0.50
CA ILE A 43 2.21 22.08 1.12
C ILE A 43 1.45 20.80 1.43
N THR A 44 0.88 20.73 2.64
CA THR A 44 -0.05 19.65 3.04
C THR A 44 -1.36 20.20 3.61
N SER A 45 -2.46 19.50 3.36
CA SER A 45 -3.75 19.76 4.01
C SER A 45 -3.95 18.96 5.30
N ASP A 46 -3.05 18.01 5.59
CA ASP A 46 -3.13 17.19 6.79
C ASP A 46 -2.40 17.86 7.96
N MET A 47 -3.17 18.39 8.91
CA MET A 47 -2.64 19.06 10.08
C MET A 47 -1.87 18.12 11.02
N LYS A 48 -2.17 16.81 10.99
CA LYS A 48 -1.46 15.82 11.84
C LYS A 48 -0.04 15.61 11.35
N VAL A 49 0.17 15.63 10.03
CA VAL A 49 1.52 15.56 9.42
C VAL A 49 2.38 16.72 9.93
N ILE A 50 1.83 17.94 10.00
CA ILE A 50 2.54 19.11 10.52
C ILE A 50 2.91 18.98 12.00
N GLU A 51 2.02 18.43 12.82
CA GLU A 51 2.26 18.21 14.25
C GLU A 51 3.36 17.17 14.50
N VAL A 52 3.32 16.06 13.77
CA VAL A 52 4.35 15.00 13.80
C VAL A 52 5.69 15.55 13.32
N LEU A 53 5.70 16.28 12.20
CA LEU A 53 6.90 16.95 11.67
C LEU A 53 7.52 17.90 12.69
N GLY A 54 6.70 18.72 13.35
CA GLY A 54 7.14 19.63 14.40
C GLY A 54 7.86 18.91 15.53
N THR A 55 7.33 17.75 15.93
CA THR A 55 7.90 16.90 16.97
C THR A 55 9.22 16.27 16.52
N LEU A 56 9.25 15.69 15.32
CA LEU A 56 10.45 15.07 14.76
C LEU A 56 11.59 16.05 14.56
N LYS A 57 11.31 17.28 14.10
CA LYS A 57 12.33 18.34 14.01
C LYS A 57 12.99 18.60 15.35
N ASN A 58 12.24 18.66 16.44
CA ASN A 58 12.81 18.92 17.75
C ASN A 58 13.74 17.78 18.20
N ILE A 59 13.37 16.53 17.91
CA ILE A 59 14.21 15.35 18.20
C ILE A 59 15.50 15.39 17.37
N ILE A 60 15.40 15.61 16.06
CA ILE A 60 16.58 15.59 15.18
C ILE A 60 17.47 16.83 15.42
N ALA A 61 16.88 17.98 15.75
CA ALA A 61 17.66 19.16 16.17
C ALA A 61 18.51 18.84 17.41
N GLY A 62 17.95 18.11 18.38
CA GLY A 62 18.67 17.60 19.55
C GLY A 62 19.85 16.69 19.15
N LEU A 63 19.61 15.70 18.30
CA LEU A 63 20.64 14.77 17.82
C LEU A 63 21.74 15.45 16.98
N SER A 64 21.37 16.45 16.19
CA SER A 64 22.31 17.14 15.29
C SER A 64 23.37 17.95 16.05
N ASN A 65 23.06 18.43 17.26
CA ASN A 65 24.00 19.18 18.10
C ASN A 65 25.22 18.34 18.51
N GLU A 66 25.10 17.01 18.53
CA GLU A 66 26.17 16.08 18.89
C GLU A 66 27.12 15.75 17.71
N LEU A 67 26.74 16.07 16.48
CA LEU A 67 27.44 15.63 15.26
C LEU A 67 28.34 16.68 14.59
N GLY A 68 28.51 17.88 15.18
CA GLY A 68 29.53 18.86 14.76
C GLY A 68 29.37 19.53 13.38
N TYR A 69 28.27 19.32 12.65
CA TYR A 69 28.00 19.97 11.36
C TYR A 69 27.68 21.48 11.48
N GLY A 70 27.86 22.24 10.40
CA GLY A 70 27.34 23.62 10.30
C GLY A 70 25.81 23.66 10.15
N ASP A 71 25.17 24.69 10.71
CA ASP A 71 23.71 24.76 10.93
C ASP A 71 22.84 24.48 9.68
N ASN A 72 23.23 24.98 8.51
CA ASN A 72 22.47 24.74 7.29
C ASN A 72 22.69 23.37 6.64
N LYS A 73 23.88 22.77 6.81
CA LYS A 73 24.10 21.38 6.39
C LYS A 73 23.35 20.41 7.31
N LYS A 74 23.22 20.76 8.60
CA LYS A 74 22.32 20.07 9.53
C LYS A 74 20.88 20.19 9.07
N ALA A 75 20.40 21.41 8.78
CA ALA A 75 19.04 21.65 8.35
C ALA A 75 18.70 20.95 7.03
N ALA A 76 19.61 20.95 6.04
CA ALA A 76 19.41 20.24 4.78
C ALA A 76 19.31 18.72 4.98
N VAL A 77 20.18 18.12 5.79
CA VAL A 77 20.09 16.68 6.13
C VAL A 77 18.82 16.38 6.94
N ILE A 78 18.43 17.26 7.86
CA ILE A 78 17.17 17.16 8.61
C ILE A 78 15.98 17.18 7.67
N CYS A 79 15.91 18.13 6.74
CA CYS A 79 14.81 18.22 5.78
C CYS A 79 14.80 17.03 4.82
N LEU A 80 15.97 16.55 4.37
CA LEU A 80 16.06 15.36 3.53
C LEU A 80 15.52 14.12 4.27
N ARG A 81 15.96 13.91 5.52
CA ARG A 81 15.51 12.78 6.34
C ARG A 81 14.06 12.91 6.77
N LEU A 82 13.58 14.13 7.06
CA LEU A 82 12.17 14.40 7.34
C LEU A 82 11.30 14.19 6.11
N LYS A 83 11.78 14.54 4.91
CA LYS A 83 11.06 14.29 3.66
C LYS A 83 10.94 12.78 3.40
N GLU A 84 12.03 12.02 3.58
CA GLU A 84 11.99 10.55 3.52
C GLU A 84 11.05 9.97 4.59
N ILE A 85 11.06 10.50 5.81
CA ILE A 85 10.15 10.08 6.89
C ILE A 85 8.69 10.48 6.58
N VAL A 86 8.44 11.62 5.93
CA VAL A 86 7.11 12.05 5.50
C VAL A 86 6.63 11.18 4.36
N GLU A 87 7.43 10.91 3.33
CA GLU A 87 7.07 9.99 2.24
C GLU A 87 6.79 8.60 2.80
N PHE A 88 7.61 8.11 3.73
CA PHE A 88 7.39 6.85 4.45
C PHE A 88 6.14 6.89 5.35
N CYS A 89 5.90 7.99 6.05
CA CYS A 89 4.71 8.17 6.87
C CYS A 89 3.46 8.38 6.01
N GLU A 90 3.55 8.95 4.82
CA GLU A 90 2.45 9.04 3.88
C GLU A 90 2.15 7.65 3.30
N GLU A 91 3.17 6.86 3.01
CA GLU A 91 3.04 5.45 2.63
C GLU A 91 2.42 4.60 3.77
N LEU A 92 2.82 4.83 5.03
CA LEU A 92 2.33 4.10 6.21
C LEU A 92 0.98 4.60 6.76
N PHE A 93 0.73 5.91 6.85
CA PHE A 93 -0.40 6.51 7.57
C PHE A 93 -1.53 7.01 6.66
N THR A 94 -1.23 7.45 5.43
CA THR A 94 -2.30 7.69 4.42
C THR A 94 -3.01 6.37 4.08
N GLY A 95 -2.31 5.24 4.30
CA GLY A 95 -2.82 3.89 4.10
C GLY A 95 -3.71 3.32 5.22
N SER A 96 -3.83 3.92 6.40
CA SER A 96 -4.67 3.34 7.48
C SER A 96 -5.90 4.17 7.80
N LEU A 97 -5.81 5.46 8.12
CA LEU A 97 -7.01 6.20 8.57
C LEU A 97 -7.93 6.62 7.40
N PHE A 98 -7.35 7.08 6.30
CA PHE A 98 -8.12 7.46 5.10
C PHE A 98 -8.73 6.24 4.42
N ILE A 99 -7.97 5.14 4.41
CA ILE A 99 -8.39 3.82 3.96
C ILE A 99 -9.54 3.28 4.83
N VAL A 100 -9.43 3.33 6.17
CA VAL A 100 -10.50 2.88 7.07
C VAL A 100 -11.77 3.72 6.89
N LEU A 101 -11.67 5.05 6.76
CA LEU A 101 -12.83 5.90 6.52
C LEU A 101 -13.45 5.67 5.13
N LYS A 102 -12.62 5.47 4.11
CA LYS A 102 -13.07 5.10 2.76
C LYS A 102 -13.79 3.76 2.81
N TYR A 103 -13.20 2.72 3.38
CA TYR A 103 -13.79 1.39 3.51
C TYR A 103 -15.06 1.37 4.34
N ARG A 104 -15.15 2.14 5.42
CA ARG A 104 -16.41 2.32 6.16
C ARG A 104 -17.51 2.94 5.31
N LYS A 105 -17.18 3.92 4.45
CA LYS A 105 -18.15 4.50 3.52
C LYS A 105 -18.56 3.51 2.42
N LEU A 106 -17.61 2.77 1.84
CA LEU A 106 -17.89 1.75 0.82
C LEU A 106 -18.79 0.65 1.39
N PHE A 107 -18.44 0.12 2.57
CA PHE A 107 -19.20 -0.91 3.26
C PHE A 107 -20.66 -0.49 3.43
N LYS A 108 -20.90 0.71 3.99
CA LYS A 108 -22.25 1.24 4.22
C LYS A 108 -23.08 1.48 2.96
N GLN A 109 -22.43 1.69 1.82
CA GLN A 109 -23.14 1.96 0.56
C GLN A 109 -23.71 0.67 -0.07
N PHE A 110 -23.11 -0.48 0.23
CA PHE A 110 -23.48 -1.78 -0.33
C PHE A 110 -24.13 -2.72 0.68
N ASP A 111 -24.01 -2.42 1.98
CA ASP A 111 -24.75 -3.08 3.06
C ASP A 111 -26.24 -2.68 2.96
N ASN A 112 -27.14 -3.67 2.92
CA ASN A 112 -28.59 -3.46 2.91
C ASN A 112 -29.16 -3.13 4.31
N GLY A 113 -28.30 -2.80 5.28
CA GLY A 113 -28.66 -2.46 6.65
C GLY A 113 -28.65 -3.64 7.61
N ASN A 114 -28.07 -4.78 7.21
CA ASN A 114 -27.90 -5.94 8.07
C ASN A 114 -26.56 -5.92 8.82
N GLY A 115 -25.65 -4.98 8.49
CA GLY A 115 -24.34 -4.84 9.13
C GLY A 115 -23.27 -5.77 8.56
N HIS A 116 -23.56 -6.45 7.45
CA HIS A 116 -22.72 -7.46 6.81
C HIS A 116 -22.75 -7.29 5.29
N LEU A 117 -21.69 -7.73 4.59
CA LEU A 117 -21.71 -7.86 3.14
C LEU A 117 -21.74 -9.34 2.75
N SER A 118 -22.78 -9.70 2.00
CA SER A 118 -22.82 -10.93 1.22
C SER A 118 -21.83 -10.87 0.06
N LEU A 119 -21.50 -12.03 -0.51
CA LEU A 119 -20.64 -12.11 -1.68
C LEU A 119 -21.14 -11.24 -2.85
N ALA A 120 -22.46 -11.17 -3.07
CA ALA A 120 -23.04 -10.37 -4.15
C ALA A 120 -22.95 -8.85 -3.89
N GLU A 121 -23.01 -8.42 -2.63
CA GLU A 121 -22.81 -7.00 -2.27
C GLU A 121 -21.35 -6.62 -2.38
N LEU A 122 -20.45 -7.51 -1.93
CA LEU A 122 -19.02 -7.30 -2.09
C LEU A 122 -18.62 -7.26 -3.57
N ASP A 123 -19.11 -8.19 -4.39
CA ASP A 123 -18.81 -8.23 -5.82
C ASP A 123 -19.24 -6.93 -6.52
N ARG A 124 -20.44 -6.44 -6.22
CA ARG A 124 -20.92 -5.14 -6.70
C ARG A 124 -20.03 -3.98 -6.24
N ALA A 125 -19.59 -3.98 -4.98
CA ALA A 125 -18.70 -2.95 -4.45
C ALA A 125 -17.34 -2.95 -5.17
N ILE A 126 -16.76 -4.13 -5.41
CA ILE A 126 -15.48 -4.28 -6.11
C ILE A 126 -15.60 -3.83 -7.56
N VAL A 127 -16.63 -4.27 -8.28
CA VAL A 127 -16.86 -3.86 -9.67
C VAL A 127 -17.03 -2.34 -9.79
N HIS A 128 -17.69 -1.70 -8.81
CA HIS A 128 -17.91 -0.26 -8.82
C HIS A 128 -16.65 0.56 -8.53
N PHE A 129 -15.84 0.19 -7.52
CA PHE A 129 -14.68 0.99 -7.10
C PHE A 129 -13.34 0.54 -7.67
N TYR A 130 -13.24 -0.74 -8.04
CA TYR A 130 -12.04 -1.39 -8.54
C TYR A 130 -12.40 -2.27 -9.76
N PRO A 131 -12.93 -1.70 -10.85
CA PRO A 131 -13.40 -2.45 -12.01
C PRO A 131 -12.32 -3.37 -12.59
N GLN A 132 -11.05 -3.01 -12.47
CA GLN A 132 -9.91 -3.83 -12.88
C GLN A 132 -9.80 -5.15 -12.09
N LEU A 133 -10.19 -5.16 -10.81
CA LEU A 133 -10.22 -6.37 -9.97
C LEU A 133 -11.57 -7.10 -10.06
N GLY A 134 -12.63 -6.42 -10.52
CA GLY A 134 -13.99 -6.96 -10.63
C GLY A 134 -14.18 -8.07 -11.68
N THR A 135 -13.20 -8.25 -12.56
CA THR A 135 -13.21 -9.26 -13.64
C THR A 135 -12.82 -10.65 -13.14
N ASN A 136 -12.02 -10.73 -12.07
CA ASN A 136 -11.48 -11.99 -11.56
C ASN A 136 -12.37 -12.59 -10.47
N LYS A 137 -13.46 -13.24 -10.87
CA LYS A 137 -14.45 -13.81 -9.93
C LYS A 137 -13.86 -14.87 -9.00
N LYS A 138 -12.86 -15.64 -9.44
CA LYS A 138 -12.17 -16.63 -8.60
C LYS A 138 -11.38 -15.95 -7.48
N ALA A 139 -10.63 -14.89 -7.81
CA ALA A 139 -9.90 -14.10 -6.80
C ALA A 139 -10.84 -13.44 -5.79
N ILE A 140 -11.98 -12.92 -6.24
CA ILE A 140 -13.00 -12.33 -5.36
C ILE A 140 -13.56 -13.37 -4.39
N MET A 141 -13.91 -14.56 -4.88
CA MET A 141 -14.40 -15.66 -4.05
C MET A 141 -13.37 -16.09 -3.00
N ARG A 142 -12.09 -16.19 -3.37
CA ARG A 142 -11.01 -16.57 -2.45
C ARG A 142 -10.77 -15.49 -1.40
N ALA A 143 -10.72 -14.23 -1.82
CA ALA A 143 -10.61 -13.10 -0.89
C ALA A 143 -11.79 -13.05 0.09
N TYR A 144 -13.01 -13.32 -0.37
CA TYR A 144 -14.21 -13.40 0.48
C TYR A 144 -14.07 -14.48 1.54
N LYS A 145 -13.78 -15.72 1.13
CA LYS A 145 -13.63 -16.86 2.05
C LYS A 145 -12.48 -16.67 3.04
N ALA A 146 -11.36 -16.08 2.59
CA ALA A 146 -10.20 -15.84 3.44
C ALA A 146 -10.41 -14.68 4.43
N ALA A 147 -11.29 -13.72 4.09
CA ALA A 147 -11.58 -12.58 4.95
C ALA A 147 -12.62 -12.88 6.03
N ASP A 148 -13.55 -13.81 5.78
CA ASP A 148 -14.52 -14.29 6.78
C ASP A 148 -13.84 -15.13 7.87
N THR A 149 -13.14 -14.43 8.76
CA THR A 149 -12.47 -14.99 9.93
C THR A 149 -13.46 -15.41 11.00
N SER A 150 -14.66 -14.83 10.99
CA SER A 150 -15.75 -15.17 11.90
C SER A 150 -16.40 -16.51 11.57
N GLY A 151 -16.31 -16.96 10.32
CA GLY A 151 -16.92 -18.18 9.80
C GLY A 151 -18.45 -18.08 9.68
N ASN A 152 -19.00 -16.85 9.66
CA ASN A 152 -20.45 -16.63 9.62
C ASN A 152 -21.02 -16.65 8.19
N GLY A 153 -20.17 -16.80 7.18
CA GLY A 153 -20.53 -16.81 5.77
C GLY A 153 -20.69 -15.41 5.16
N PHE A 154 -20.38 -14.35 5.90
CA PHE A 154 -20.49 -12.94 5.52
C PHE A 154 -19.20 -12.17 5.83
N VAL A 155 -19.10 -10.97 5.26
CA VAL A 155 -17.98 -10.06 5.56
C VAL A 155 -18.46 -8.98 6.50
N GLU A 156 -17.87 -8.91 7.68
CA GLU A 156 -18.07 -7.82 8.63
C GLU A 156 -17.16 -6.61 8.33
N LEU A 157 -17.51 -5.45 8.89
CA LEU A 157 -16.73 -4.23 8.70
C LEU A 157 -15.25 -4.37 9.10
N ARG A 158 -14.95 -5.17 10.13
CA ARG A 158 -13.58 -5.47 10.60
C ARG A 158 -12.81 -6.41 9.67
N GLU A 159 -13.53 -7.19 8.86
CA GLU A 159 -12.97 -8.15 7.90
C GLU A 159 -12.78 -7.50 6.53
N PHE A 160 -13.64 -6.53 6.20
CA PHE A 160 -13.62 -5.80 4.94
C PHE A 160 -12.29 -5.06 4.68
N GLU A 161 -11.60 -4.59 5.72
CA GLU A 161 -10.28 -3.96 5.57
C GLU A 161 -9.24 -4.92 4.98
N LYS A 162 -9.31 -6.21 5.34
CA LYS A 162 -8.39 -7.24 4.83
C LYS A 162 -8.71 -7.65 3.39
N ILE A 163 -9.95 -7.47 2.95
CA ILE A 163 -10.39 -7.92 1.63
C ILE A 163 -9.60 -7.27 0.50
N VAL A 164 -9.28 -5.98 0.57
CA VAL A 164 -8.56 -5.34 -0.54
C VAL A 164 -7.13 -5.86 -0.67
N GLN A 165 -6.47 -6.16 0.45
CA GLN A 165 -5.16 -6.80 0.44
C GLN A 165 -5.25 -8.22 -0.13
N LEU A 166 -6.25 -8.99 0.30
CA LEU A 166 -6.49 -10.34 -0.19
C LEU A 166 -6.86 -10.37 -1.67
N LEU A 167 -7.66 -9.42 -2.16
CA LEU A 167 -8.03 -9.31 -3.57
C LEU A 167 -6.82 -9.09 -4.46
N ASN A 168 -5.93 -8.16 -4.09
CA ASN A 168 -4.71 -7.92 -4.86
C ASN A 168 -3.77 -9.14 -4.83
N HIS A 169 -3.70 -9.83 -3.69
CA HIS A 169 -2.93 -11.05 -3.55
C HIS A 169 -3.48 -12.18 -4.45
N TYR A 170 -4.78 -12.47 -4.39
CA TYR A 170 -5.41 -13.52 -5.18
C TYR A 170 -5.50 -13.18 -6.67
N ASP A 171 -5.60 -11.90 -7.04
CA ASP A 171 -5.55 -11.51 -8.45
C ASP A 171 -4.17 -11.79 -9.07
N LYS A 172 -3.09 -11.43 -8.37
CA LYS A 172 -1.73 -11.78 -8.77
C LYS A 172 -1.51 -13.28 -8.83
N LEU A 173 -1.96 -14.02 -7.81
CA LEU A 173 -1.90 -15.48 -7.83
C LEU A 173 -2.65 -16.06 -9.04
N SER A 174 -3.80 -15.50 -9.39
CA SER A 174 -4.57 -15.95 -10.55
C SER A 174 -3.88 -15.64 -11.88
N GLN A 175 -3.14 -14.53 -11.98
CA GLN A 175 -2.33 -14.22 -13.16
C GLN A 175 -1.19 -15.24 -13.30
N ILE A 176 -0.46 -15.50 -12.21
CA ILE A 176 0.60 -16.53 -12.18
C ILE A 176 0.03 -17.91 -12.52
N PHE A 177 -1.13 -18.25 -11.98
CA PHE A 177 -1.80 -19.52 -12.27
C PHE A 177 -2.08 -19.66 -13.76
N LYS A 178 -2.60 -18.61 -14.42
CA LYS A 178 -2.84 -18.60 -15.87
C LYS A 178 -1.56 -18.69 -16.70
N GLU A 179 -0.45 -18.13 -16.23
CA GLU A 179 0.84 -18.25 -16.92
C GLU A 179 1.40 -19.67 -16.84
N LEU A 180 1.12 -20.39 -15.75
CA LEU A 180 1.55 -21.77 -15.56
C LEU A 180 0.64 -22.78 -16.29
N ASP A 181 -0.67 -22.56 -16.23
CA ASP A 181 -1.73 -23.36 -16.86
C ASP A 181 -1.81 -23.08 -18.37
N THR A 182 -0.91 -23.69 -19.15
CA THR A 182 -0.84 -23.44 -20.60
C THR A 182 -1.86 -24.21 -21.42
N ASN A 183 -2.45 -25.26 -20.85
CA ASN A 183 -3.50 -26.00 -21.53
C ASN A 183 -4.90 -25.42 -21.22
N ASP A 184 -4.98 -24.42 -20.32
CA ASP A 184 -6.18 -23.72 -19.84
C ASP A 184 -7.24 -24.69 -19.28
N ASP A 185 -6.81 -25.81 -18.69
CA ASP A 185 -7.69 -26.79 -18.04
C ASP A 185 -8.12 -26.35 -16.62
N HIS A 186 -7.66 -25.17 -16.19
CA HIS A 186 -7.89 -24.55 -14.89
C HIS A 186 -7.26 -25.31 -13.73
N ARG A 187 -6.23 -26.11 -14.01
CA ARG A 187 -5.45 -26.88 -13.04
C ARG A 187 -3.97 -26.74 -13.40
N ILE A 188 -3.10 -26.95 -12.42
CA ILE A 188 -1.66 -27.03 -12.66
C ILE A 188 -1.26 -28.49 -12.51
N SER A 189 -0.91 -29.11 -13.64
CA SER A 189 -0.27 -30.42 -13.65
C SER A 189 1.17 -30.34 -13.14
N PHE A 190 1.75 -31.47 -12.73
CA PHE A 190 3.16 -31.52 -12.32
C PHE A 190 4.12 -31.04 -13.44
N SER A 191 3.76 -31.30 -14.70
CA SER A 191 4.53 -30.85 -15.86
C SER A 191 4.50 -29.33 -16.03
N GLU A 192 3.35 -28.69 -15.83
CA GLU A 192 3.20 -27.22 -15.85
C GLU A 192 3.91 -26.57 -14.67
N PHE A 193 3.79 -27.16 -13.48
CA PHE A 193 4.51 -26.74 -12.28
C PHE A 193 6.02 -26.76 -12.50
N LYS A 194 6.56 -27.89 -13.01
CA LYS A 194 8.00 -28.05 -13.31
C LYS A 194 8.47 -27.03 -14.35
N ARG A 195 7.68 -26.77 -15.39
CA ARG A 195 8.02 -25.75 -16.41
C ARG A 195 8.04 -24.34 -15.82
N GLY A 196 7.15 -24.02 -14.88
CA GLY A 196 7.15 -22.76 -14.14
C GLY A 196 8.48 -22.49 -13.43
N PHE A 197 9.05 -23.50 -12.77
CA PHE A 197 10.35 -23.40 -12.09
C PHE A 197 11.51 -23.17 -13.06
N ALA A 198 11.48 -23.81 -14.23
CA ALA A 198 12.49 -23.58 -15.28
C ALA A 198 12.45 -22.13 -15.82
N LEU A 199 11.27 -21.51 -15.89
CA LEU A 199 11.11 -20.12 -16.38
C LEU A 199 11.66 -19.06 -15.41
N ILE A 200 11.70 -19.34 -14.11
CA ILE A 200 12.27 -18.43 -13.10
C ILE A 200 13.79 -18.60 -12.91
N GLY A 201 14.44 -19.41 -13.76
CA GLY A 201 15.89 -19.61 -13.74
C GLY A 201 16.38 -20.62 -12.71
N GLU A 202 15.49 -21.37 -12.07
CA GLU A 202 15.85 -22.55 -11.29
C GLU A 202 15.82 -23.80 -12.19
N ASP A 203 16.88 -23.98 -12.97
CA ASP A 203 17.00 -25.08 -13.94
C ASP A 203 17.44 -26.41 -13.29
N ASP A 204 17.78 -26.39 -12.00
CA ASP A 204 18.47 -27.48 -11.28
C ASP A 204 17.70 -28.05 -10.06
N SER A 205 16.41 -27.72 -9.93
CA SER A 205 15.60 -28.24 -8.82
C SER A 205 15.38 -29.75 -9.00
N ASN A 206 15.99 -30.55 -8.13
CA ASN A 206 15.84 -32.02 -8.05
C ASN A 206 14.36 -32.40 -8.22
N GLU A 207 14.03 -33.28 -9.16
CA GLU A 207 12.64 -33.68 -9.45
C GLU A 207 11.91 -34.20 -8.21
N ASN A 208 12.63 -34.88 -7.31
CA ASN A 208 12.07 -35.33 -6.03
C ASN A 208 11.68 -34.17 -5.12
N TYR A 209 12.47 -33.08 -5.12
CA TYR A 209 12.17 -31.87 -4.36
C TYR A 209 10.95 -31.15 -4.96
N LEU A 210 10.89 -30.95 -6.27
CA LEU A 210 9.72 -30.37 -6.93
C LEU A 210 8.45 -31.18 -6.67
N ARG A 211 8.56 -32.51 -6.65
CA ARG A 211 7.43 -33.39 -6.33
C ARG A 211 7.01 -33.29 -4.88
N GLN A 212 7.94 -33.05 -3.96
CA GLN A 212 7.61 -32.77 -2.56
C GLN A 212 6.89 -31.44 -2.41
N GLU A 213 7.36 -30.37 -3.05
CA GLU A 213 6.68 -29.06 -3.02
C GLU A 213 5.30 -29.12 -3.66
N PHE A 214 5.17 -29.79 -4.81
CA PHE A 214 3.88 -30.02 -5.46
C PHE A 214 2.89 -30.73 -4.52
N ASN A 215 3.33 -31.82 -3.86
CA ASN A 215 2.49 -32.58 -2.94
C ASN A 215 2.12 -31.82 -1.65
N LYS A 216 2.88 -30.78 -1.27
CA LYS A 216 2.49 -29.90 -0.15
C LYS A 216 1.31 -29.01 -0.52
N ILE A 217 1.20 -28.63 -1.80
CA ILE A 217 0.15 -27.76 -2.33
C ILE A 217 -1.07 -28.58 -2.75
N ASP A 218 -0.89 -29.78 -3.33
CA ASP A 218 -1.96 -30.75 -3.65
C ASP A 218 -2.50 -31.39 -2.35
N THR A 219 -3.24 -30.58 -1.57
CA THR A 219 -3.79 -30.98 -0.28
C THR A 219 -4.86 -32.06 -0.42
N ASN A 220 -5.59 -32.10 -1.54
CA ASN A 220 -6.60 -33.11 -1.80
C ASN A 220 -6.04 -34.42 -2.38
N LYS A 221 -4.74 -34.46 -2.73
CA LYS A 221 -4.01 -35.59 -3.34
C LYS A 221 -4.61 -36.03 -4.67
N GLY A 222 -5.14 -35.10 -5.43
CA GLY A 222 -5.80 -35.31 -6.71
C GLY A 222 -4.81 -35.45 -7.87
N GLY A 223 -3.53 -35.16 -7.65
CA GLY A 223 -2.48 -35.17 -8.67
C GLY A 223 -2.40 -33.89 -9.50
N TYR A 224 -3.13 -32.85 -9.10
CA TYR A 224 -3.20 -31.54 -9.75
C TYR A 224 -3.34 -30.46 -8.67
N ILE A 225 -2.71 -29.31 -8.87
CA ILE A 225 -2.93 -28.14 -8.02
C ILE A 225 -4.10 -27.34 -8.57
N LEU A 226 -5.14 -27.17 -7.78
CA LEU A 226 -6.27 -26.29 -8.09
C LEU A 226 -6.00 -24.89 -7.54
N PHE A 227 -6.59 -23.86 -8.17
CA PHE A 227 -6.51 -22.49 -7.65
C PHE A 227 -7.12 -22.34 -6.24
N ASP A 228 -8.02 -23.27 -5.89
CA ASP A 228 -8.72 -23.31 -4.61
C ASP A 228 -7.98 -24.08 -3.50
N GLU A 229 -6.80 -24.65 -3.79
CA GLU A 229 -5.87 -25.24 -2.81
C GLU A 229 -4.86 -24.21 -2.31
#